data_AF-A0A4R1RWI0-F1
#
_entry.id   AF-A0A4R1RWI0-F1
#
_cell.length_a   1.000
_cell.length_b   1.000
_cell.length_c   1.000
_cell.angle_alpha   90.00
_cell.angle_beta   90.00
_cell.angle_gamma   90.00
#
_symmetry.space_group_name_H-M   'P 1'
#
loop_
_entity.id
_entity.type
_entity.pdbx_description
1 polymer ?
#
loop_
_entity_poly.entity_id
_entity_poly.type
_entity_poly.pdbx_seq_one_letter_code
_entity_poly.pdbx_strand_id
1 'polypeptide(L)' 'MLDSSLRPHDLPLFSVDLEILRGVLHAVCRERGWEPGSSQADHIGRVIIELYRRGVKDDAKLQQLARAYF' A
#
# COMPACT_ATOMS: atom_id res chain seq x y z
N MET A 1 4.41 0.58 -33.18
CA MET A 1 5.31 0.10 -32.11
C MET A 1 4.84 0.76 -30.82
N LEU A 2 4.48 -0.03 -29.81
CA LEU A 2 4.26 0.53 -28.47
C LEU A 2 5.64 0.69 -27.82
N ASP A 3 6.27 1.84 -28.06
CA ASP A 3 7.35 2.34 -27.22
C ASP A 3 6.73 2.78 -25.89
N SER A 4 6.66 1.86 -24.94
CA SER A 4 6.31 2.22 -23.58
C SER A 4 7.09 1.30 -22.65
N SER A 5 8.23 1.80 -22.19
CA SER A 5 8.90 1.27 -21.01
C SER A 5 7.94 1.45 -19.83
N LEU A 6 7.02 0.50 -19.66
CA LEU A 6 6.11 0.45 -18.52
C LEU A 6 7.01 0.33 -17.29
N ARG A 7 7.06 1.39 -16.48
CA ARG A 7 7.82 1.31 -15.24
C ARG A 7 7.04 0.40 -14.28
N PRO A 8 7.69 -0.28 -13.33
CA PRO A 8 7.00 -1.15 -12.38
C PRO A 8 5.85 -0.46 -11.61
N HIS A 9 5.93 0.86 -11.41
CA HIS A 9 4.85 1.67 -10.81
C HIS A 9 3.63 1.82 -11.74
N ASP A 10 3.83 1.81 -13.06
CA ASP A 10 2.79 1.99 -14.08
C ASP A 10 2.00 0.68 -14.34
N LEU A 11 2.45 -0.44 -13.78
CA LEU A 11 1.72 -1.71 -13.82
C LEU A 11 0.45 -1.65 -12.95
N PRO A 12 -0.64 -2.30 -13.38
CA PRO A 12 -1.84 -2.42 -12.56
C PRO A 12 -1.56 -3.25 -11.30
N LEU A 13 -2.34 -3.03 -10.25
CA LEU A 13 -2.37 -3.92 -9.10
C LEU A 13 -3.11 -5.20 -9.48
N PHE A 14 -2.46 -6.34 -9.28
CA PHE A 14 -3.06 -7.66 -9.46
C PHE A 14 -3.74 -8.11 -8.17
N SER A 15 -4.57 -9.15 -8.25
CA SER A 15 -5.27 -9.69 -7.08
C SER A 15 -4.33 -10.04 -5.92
N VAL A 16 -3.17 -10.62 -6.20
CA VAL A 16 -2.15 -10.93 -5.20
C VAL A 16 -1.59 -9.68 -4.50
N ASP A 17 -1.45 -8.58 -5.23
CA ASP A 17 -1.00 -7.30 -4.69
C ASP A 17 -2.05 -6.74 -3.73
N LEU A 18 -3.34 -6.84 -4.09
CA LEU A 18 -4.44 -6.36 -3.26
C LEU A 18 -4.53 -7.11 -1.93
N GLU A 19 -4.23 -8.41 -1.91
CA GLU A 19 -4.18 -9.21 -0.69
C GLU A 19 -3.09 -8.72 0.28
N ILE A 20 -1.89 -8.44 -0.23
CA ILE A 20 -0.78 -7.85 0.52
C ILE A 20 -1.17 -6.48 1.07
N LEU A 21 -1.64 -5.59 0.19
CA LEU A 21 -2.01 -4.22 0.55
C LEU A 21 -3.12 -4.17 1.60
N ARG A 22 -4.12 -5.05 1.47
CA ARG A 22 -5.21 -5.18 2.45
C ARG A 22 -4.69 -5.69 3.80
N GLY A 23 -3.80 -6.68 3.79
CA GLY A 23 -3.16 -7.21 5.00
C GLY A 23 -2.39 -6.12 5.77
N VAL A 24 -1.57 -5.35 5.06
CA VAL A 24 -0.81 -4.21 5.62
C VAL A 24 -1.76 -3.15 6.17
N LEU A 25 -2.78 -2.73 5.41
CA LEU A 25 -3.74 -1.72 5.84
C LEU A 25 -4.48 -2.15 7.11
N HIS A 26 -4.96 -3.40 7.16
CA HIS A 26 -5.64 -3.93 8.34
C HIS A 26 -4.72 -3.99 9.56
N ALA A 27 -3.46 -4.37 9.38
CA ALA A 27 -2.49 -4.40 10.48
C ALA A 27 -2.28 -3.00 11.07
N VAL A 28 -2.10 -1.99 10.22
CA VAL A 28 -1.92 -0.60 10.64
C VAL A 28 -3.18 -0.03 11.30
N CYS A 29 -4.36 -0.26 10.72
CA CYS A 29 -5.62 0.21 11.30
C CYS A 29 -5.86 -0.43 12.68
N ARG A 30 -5.58 -1.72 12.83
CA ARG A 30 -5.69 -2.42 14.12
C ARG A 30 -4.68 -1.89 15.14
N GLU A 31 -3.45 -1.63 14.73
CA GLU A 31 -2.41 -1.05 15.60
C GLU A 31 -2.83 0.32 16.15
N ARG A 32 -3.51 1.13 15.33
CA ARG A 32 -3.93 2.49 15.69
C ARG A 32 -5.37 2.61 16.18
N GLY A 33 -6.13 1.52 16.20
CA GLY A 33 -7.54 1.52 16.58
C GLY A 33 -8.42 2.34 15.62
N TRP A 34 -8.04 2.44 14.34
CA TRP A 34 -8.81 3.15 13.34
C TRP A 34 -9.91 2.28 12.76
N GLU A 35 -11.09 2.89 12.57
CA GLU A 35 -12.19 2.23 11.89
C GLU A 35 -11.90 2.07 10.39
N PRO A 36 -12.28 0.93 9.79
CA PRO A 36 -12.24 0.77 8.33
C PRO A 36 -13.05 1.86 7.63
N GLY A 37 -12.48 2.48 6.60
CA GLY A 37 -13.13 3.57 5.86
C GLY A 37 -13.12 4.91 6.57
N SER A 38 -12.46 5.05 7.72
CA SER A 38 -12.15 6.35 8.31
C SER A 38 -11.21 7.15 7.40
N SER A 39 -11.19 8.48 7.54
CA SER A 39 -10.31 9.33 6.75
C SER A 39 -8.82 9.03 6.98
N GLN A 40 -8.45 8.59 8.19
CA GLN A 40 -7.11 8.12 8.51
C GLN A 40 -6.77 6.80 7.79
N ALA A 41 -7.72 5.84 7.76
CA ALA A 41 -7.56 4.58 7.04
C ALA A 41 -7.41 4.81 5.52
N ASP A 42 -8.22 5.71 4.95
CA ASP A 42 -8.12 6.09 3.54
C ASP A 42 -6.80 6.77 3.22
N HIS A 43 -6.35 7.68 4.09
CA HIS A 43 -5.07 8.35 3.92
C HIS A 43 -3.92 7.35 3.91
N ILE A 44 -3.84 6.48 4.92
CA ILE A 44 -2.73 5.52 5.02
C ILE A 44 -2.80 4.47 3.92
N GLY A 45 -4.00 4.08 3.47
CA GLY A 45 -4.18 3.18 2.33
C GLY A 45 -3.55 3.72 1.05
N ARG A 46 -3.70 5.02 0.77
CA ARG A 46 -3.03 5.68 -0.37
C ARG A 46 -1.50 5.63 -0.23
N VAL A 47 -0.98 5.93 0.96
CA VAL A 47 0.47 5.88 1.22
C VAL A 47 1.02 4.47 1.00
N ILE A 48 0.34 3.44 1.51
CA ILE A 48 0.74 2.03 1.36
C ILE A 48 0.78 1.64 -0.12
N ILE A 49 -0.22 2.02 -0.92
CA ILE A 49 -0.25 1.78 -2.38
C ILE A 49 0.93 2.46 -3.06
N GLU A 50 1.21 3.72 -2.74
CA GLU A 50 2.32 4.47 -3.34
C GLU A 50 3.69 3.84 -3.03
N LEU A 51 3.91 3.41 -1.79
CA LEU A 51 5.13 2.68 -1.40
C LEU A 51 5.27 1.36 -2.15
N TYR A 52 4.17 0.62 -2.31
CA TYR A 52 4.16 -0.65 -3.03
C TYR A 52 4.52 -0.48 -4.51
N ARG A 53 3.93 0.51 -5.16
CA ARG A 53 4.19 0.80 -6.58
C ARG A 53 5.61 1.34 -6.80
N ARG A 54 6.22 1.96 -5.80
CA ARG A 54 7.66 2.34 -5.81
C ARG A 54 8.62 1.15 -5.63
N GLY A 55 8.10 -0.06 -5.41
CA GLY A 55 8.89 -1.29 -5.36
C GLY A 55 9.06 -1.90 -3.97
N VAL A 56 8.39 -1.37 -2.93
CA VAL A 56 8.40 -2.01 -1.61
C VAL A 56 7.38 -3.15 -1.62
N LYS A 57 7.85 -4.39 -1.87
CA LYS A 57 6.98 -5.57 -2.01
C LYS A 57 6.84 -6.42 -0.75
N ASP A 58 7.60 -6.11 0.29
CA ASP A 58 7.59 -6.84 1.57
C ASP A 58 6.60 -6.20 2.55
N ASP A 59 5.69 -7.01 3.08
CA ASP A 59 4.61 -6.59 3.98
C ASP A 59 5.13 -5.91 5.25
N ALA A 60 6.16 -6.49 5.89
CA ALA A 60 6.71 -5.97 7.12
C ALA A 60 7.41 -4.61 6.89
N LYS A 61 8.12 -4.49 5.78
CA LYS A 61 8.74 -3.23 5.35
C LYS A 61 7.71 -2.17 4.99
N LEU A 62 6.60 -2.54 4.35
CA LEU A 62 5.49 -1.61 4.10
C LEU A 62 4.88 -1.09 5.40
N GLN A 63 4.62 -1.98 6.36
CA GLN A 63 4.10 -1.58 7.68
C GLN A 63 5.08 -0.64 8.40
N GLN A 64 6.37 -0.97 8.39
CA GLN A 64 7.41 -0.13 8.99
C GLN A 64 7.45 1.26 8.36
N LEU A 65 7.40 1.35 7.04
CA LEU A 65 7.45 2.62 6.32
C LEU A 65 6.15 3.43 6.49
N ALA A 66 4.99 2.77 6.53
CA ALA A 66 3.70 3.43 6.74
C ALA A 66 3.65 4.18 8.08
N ARG A 67 4.30 3.66 9.13
CA ARG A 67 4.39 4.31 10.45
C ARG A 67 5.05 5.69 10.45
N ALA A 68 5.82 6.02 9.41
CA ALA A 68 6.40 7.36 9.27
C ALA A 68 5.37 8.43 8.86
N TYR A 69 4.13 8.04 8.57
CA TYR A 69 3.08 8.92 8.05
C TYR A 69 1.91 9.13 9.02
N PHE A 70 2.06 8.76 10.30
CA PHE A 70 1.07 8.98 11.36
C PHE A 70 1.63 9.00 12.78
#